data_AF-A0A9J6G0L0-F1
#
_entry.id   AF-A0A9J6G0L0-F1
#
_cell.length_a   1.000
_cell.length_b   1.000
_cell.length_c   1.000
_cell.angle_alpha   90.00
_cell.angle_beta   90.00
_cell.angle_gamma   90.00
#
_symmetry.space_group_name_H-M   'P 1'
#
loop_
_entity.id
_entity.type
_entity.pdbx_description
1 polymer ?
#
loop_
_entity_poly.entity_id
_entity_poly.type
_entity_poly.pdbx_seq_one_letter_code
_entity_poly.pdbx_strand_id
1 'polypeptide(L)'
;MEKASLFCFPSSAELRDKWKRAIPGLEAGGFNFESKNVRVCEKHFDASGVVKTDEHIGNGVVVSLQRERPRLWTDAVPRIFDGLQAYLTKAKLCFRPAIQRQSSEDAAQNCLSGVSLAPNLRFIACFKS
;
A
#
# COMPACT_ATOMS: atom_id res chain seq x y z
N MET A 1 4.07 13.16 18.43
CA MET A 1 4.51 12.60 17.13
C MET A 1 5.09 11.23 17.41
N GLU A 2 4.45 10.19 16.87
CA GLU A 2 4.97 8.83 16.96
C GLU A 2 6.17 8.68 16.03
N LYS A 3 7.28 8.15 16.54
CA LYS A 3 8.48 7.91 15.74
C LYS A 3 8.27 6.60 14.98
N ALA A 4 8.17 6.67 13.66
CA ALA A 4 8.06 5.51 12.78
C ALA A 4 9.37 5.31 12.01
N SER A 5 9.78 4.06 11.84
CA SER A 5 10.90 3.71 10.97
C SER A 5 10.52 3.93 9.50
N LEU A 6 11.47 4.42 8.70
CA LEU A 6 11.30 4.65 7.27
C LEU A 6 12.17 3.68 6.47
N PHE A 7 11.56 3.03 5.48
CA PHE A 7 12.21 2.07 4.62
C PHE A 7 12.36 2.60 3.20
N CYS A 8 13.51 2.32 2.60
CA CYS A 8 13.77 2.62 1.20
C CYS A 8 13.02 1.65 0.29
N PHE A 9 12.82 2.05 -0.96
CA PHE A 9 12.37 1.13 -1.99
C PHE A 9 13.38 -0.01 -2.21
N PRO A 10 12.90 -1.23 -2.48
CA PRO A 10 13.77 -2.39 -2.68
C PRO A 10 14.58 -2.27 -3.97
N SER A 11 15.79 -2.83 -3.94
CA SER A 11 16.70 -2.85 -5.10
C SER A 11 16.28 -3.88 -6.16
N SER A 12 15.59 -4.95 -5.77
CA SER A 12 15.12 -5.99 -6.67
C SER A 12 13.96 -5.47 -7.52
N ALA A 13 14.08 -5.53 -8.84
CA ALA A 13 13.07 -5.04 -9.77
C ALA A 13 11.69 -5.65 -9.53
N GLU A 14 11.61 -6.95 -9.26
CA GLU A 14 10.35 -7.66 -9.03
C GLU A 14 9.61 -7.17 -7.79
N LEU A 15 10.31 -7.07 -6.64
CA LEU A 15 9.72 -6.54 -5.41
C LEU A 15 9.35 -5.07 -5.58
N ARG A 16 10.16 -4.31 -6.35
CA ARG A 16 9.89 -2.92 -6.67
C ARG A 16 8.55 -2.77 -7.39
N ASP A 17 8.29 -3.62 -8.37
CA ASP A 17 7.03 -3.59 -9.12
C ASP A 17 5.84 -4.07 -8.28
N LYS A 18 6.05 -5.03 -7.36
CA LYS A 18 5.03 -5.39 -6.36
C LYS A 18 4.67 -4.19 -5.47
N TRP A 19 5.66 -3.44 -5.01
CA TRP A 19 5.43 -2.23 -4.21
C TRP A 19 4.72 -1.14 -5.00
N LYS A 20 5.12 -0.87 -6.25
CA LYS A 20 4.44 0.11 -7.12
C LYS A 20 2.96 -0.18 -7.28
N ARG A 21 2.59 -1.45 -7.45
CA ARG A 21 1.19 -1.89 -7.58
C ARG A 21 0.42 -1.82 -6.26
N ALA A 22 1.11 -2.01 -5.14
CA ALA A 22 0.50 -2.06 -3.83
C ALA A 22 0.19 -0.68 -3.25
N ILE A 23 1.00 0.34 -3.56
CA ILE A 23 0.84 1.70 -3.04
C ILE A 23 -0.19 2.47 -3.90
N PRO A 24 -1.38 2.82 -3.36
CA PRO A 24 -2.44 3.43 -4.16
C PRO A 24 -2.18 4.92 -4.48
N GLY A 25 -2.66 5.39 -5.63
CA GLY A 25 -2.73 6.82 -5.96
C GLY A 25 -1.46 7.46 -6.55
N LEU A 26 -0.40 6.69 -6.81
CA LEU A 26 0.88 7.25 -7.24
C LEU A 26 0.98 7.64 -8.72
N GLU A 27 0.11 7.12 -9.58
CA GLU A 27 0.11 7.48 -11.01
C GLU A 27 -0.40 8.91 -11.28
N ALA A 28 -1.12 9.51 -10.33
CA ALA A 28 -1.84 10.78 -10.56
C ALA A 28 -1.04 12.05 -10.21
N GLY A 29 0.16 11.95 -9.62
CA GLY A 29 0.74 13.08 -8.88
C GLY A 29 2.26 13.27 -8.97
N GLY A 30 2.89 13.03 -10.13
CA GLY A 30 4.30 13.36 -10.36
C GLY A 30 5.30 12.61 -9.47
N PHE A 31 4.87 11.51 -8.84
CA PHE A 31 5.70 10.74 -7.93
C PHE A 31 6.66 9.85 -8.70
N ASN A 32 7.96 10.08 -8.54
CA ASN A 32 8.99 9.31 -9.20
C ASN A 32 9.53 8.19 -8.29
N PHE A 33 9.15 6.94 -8.58
CA PHE A 33 9.64 5.73 -7.89
C PHE A 33 11.15 5.50 -8.02
N GLU A 34 11.82 6.18 -8.94
CA GLU A 34 13.26 6.11 -9.14
C GLU A 34 14.02 7.13 -8.29
N SER A 35 13.30 8.04 -7.62
CA SER A 35 13.91 8.98 -6.71
C SER A 35 14.40 8.28 -5.43
N LYS A 36 15.64 8.56 -5.05
CA LYS A 36 16.29 8.02 -3.83
C LYS A 36 15.62 8.47 -2.53
N ASN A 37 14.75 9.49 -2.62
CA ASN A 37 14.07 10.09 -1.48
C ASN A 37 12.72 9.42 -1.17
N VAL A 38 12.27 8.50 -2.03
CA VAL A 38 11.03 7.75 -1.80
C VAL A 38 11.22 6.78 -0.64
N ARG A 39 10.39 6.93 0.40
CA ARG A 39 10.36 6.05 1.57
C ARG A 39 8.95 5.66 1.96
N VAL A 40 8.82 4.47 2.55
CA VAL A 40 7.56 3.94 3.10
C VAL A 40 7.74 3.73 4.60
N CYS A 41 6.79 4.19 5.41
CA CYS A 41 6.87 4.02 6.87
C CYS A 41 6.46 2.61 7.31
N GLU A 42 6.93 2.18 8.49
CA GLU A 42 6.68 0.84 9.02
C GLU A 42 5.19 0.49 9.15
N LYS A 43 4.33 1.50 9.34
CA LYS A 43 2.89 1.32 9.53
C LYS A 43 2.17 0.73 8.31
N HIS A 44 2.80 0.80 7.14
CA HIS A 44 2.24 0.24 5.90
C HIS A 44 2.53 -1.26 5.75
N PHE A 45 3.34 -1.84 6.63
CA PHE A 45 3.70 -3.26 6.63
C PHE A 45 3.02 -3.99 7.78
N ASP A 46 2.72 -5.27 7.54
CA ASP A 46 2.32 -6.17 8.61
C ASP A 46 3.48 -6.35 9.60
N ALA A 47 3.17 -6.53 10.89
CA ALA A 47 4.18 -6.72 11.92
C ALA A 47 5.12 -7.91 11.65
N SER A 48 4.63 -8.95 10.98
CA SER A 48 5.43 -10.10 10.54
C SER A 48 6.41 -9.78 9.41
N GLY A 49 6.17 -8.71 8.65
CA GLY A 49 7.06 -8.24 7.59
C GLY A 49 8.19 -7.34 8.11
N VAL A 50 8.18 -6.98 9.39
CA VAL A 50 9.17 -6.08 10.01
C VAL A 50 9.97 -6.84 11.08
N VAL A 51 11.25 -7.04 10.80
CA VAL A 51 12.20 -7.65 11.74
C VAL A 51 12.69 -6.60 12.73
N LYS A 52 12.22 -6.72 13.97
CA LYS A 52 12.63 -5.87 15.10
C LYS A 52 13.61 -6.57 16.05
N THR A 53 13.64 -7.89 16.03
CA THR A 53 14.44 -8.71 16.95
C THR A 53 15.22 -9.74 16.16
N ASP A 54 16.48 -9.99 16.54
CA ASP A 54 17.29 -11.08 16.02
C ASP A 54 17.41 -12.19 17.05
N GLU A 55 17.44 -13.44 16.59
CA GLU A 55 17.76 -14.59 17.43
C GLU A 55 19.27 -14.83 17.37
N HIS A 56 19.90 -14.85 18.54
CA HIS A 56 21.32 -15.14 18.68
C HIS A 56 21.49 -16.34 19.61
N ILE A 57 22.33 -17.31 19.21
CA ILE A 57 22.63 -18.47 20.05
C ILE A 57 23.93 -18.17 20.79
N GLY A 58 23.81 -17.78 22.06
CA GLY A 58 24.95 -17.57 22.96
C GLY A 58 24.98 -18.68 24.00
N ASN A 59 26.10 -19.40 24.12
CA ASN A 59 26.31 -20.45 25.12
C ASN A 59 25.21 -21.54 25.16
N GLY A 60 24.66 -21.89 24.00
CA GLY A 60 23.59 -22.91 23.89
C GLY A 60 22.18 -22.41 24.23
N VAL A 61 22.00 -21.12 24.53
CA VAL A 61 20.71 -20.50 24.78
C VAL A 61 20.37 -19.54 23.64
N VAL A 62 19.14 -19.63 23.13
CA VAL A 62 18.60 -18.67 22.16
C VAL A 62 18.21 -17.41 22.92
N VAL A 63 18.91 -16.31 22.68
CA VAL A 63 18.61 -14.98 23.20
C VAL A 63 18.10 -14.09 22.07
N SER A 64 17.00 -13.38 22.34
CA SER A 64 16.38 -12.44 21.42
C SER A 64 16.92 -11.03 21.63
N LEU A 65 17.59 -10.45 20.62
CA LEU A 65 18.21 -9.13 20.68
C LEU A 65 17.39 -8.10 19.91
N GLN A 66 16.98 -7.01 20.57
CA GLN A 66 16.27 -5.92 19.90
C GLN A 66 17.20 -5.15 18.97
N ARG A 67 16.75 -4.91 17.74
CA ARG A 67 17.47 -4.11 16.75
C ARG A 67 17.21 -2.62 17.02
N GLU A 68 18.27 -1.82 16.97
CA GLU A 68 18.12 -0.35 16.98
C GLU A 68 17.41 0.18 15.72
N ARG A 69 17.64 -0.48 14.59
CA ARG A 69 17.04 -0.15 13.29
C ARG A 69 16.30 -1.38 12.75
N PRO A 70 14.96 -1.36 12.73
CA PRO A 70 14.17 -2.43 12.13
C PRO A 70 14.56 -2.65 10.67
N ARG A 71 14.35 -3.86 10.18
CA ARG A 71 14.53 -4.22 8.77
C ARG A 71 13.25 -4.84 8.22
N LEU A 72 13.05 -4.73 6.92
CA LEU A 72 11.98 -5.45 6.26
C LEU A 72 12.44 -6.87 5.93
N TRP A 73 11.49 -7.80 5.99
CA TRP A 73 11.68 -9.13 5.43
C TRP A 73 11.93 -9.05 3.91
N THR A 74 12.60 -10.05 3.34
CA THR A 74 13.02 -10.07 1.93
C THR A 74 11.86 -9.84 0.96
N ASP A 75 10.69 -10.37 1.30
CA ASP A 75 9.49 -10.33 0.47
C ASP A 75 8.37 -9.46 1.06
N ALA A 76 8.71 -8.60 2.02
CA ALA A 76 7.74 -7.70 2.61
C ALA A 76 7.21 -6.72 1.55
N VAL A 77 5.89 -6.62 1.44
CA VAL A 77 5.19 -5.69 0.55
C VAL A 77 4.23 -4.87 1.41
N PRO A 78 4.15 -3.55 1.22
CA PRO A 78 3.21 -2.73 1.98
C PRO A 78 1.78 -3.11 1.61
N ARG A 79 0.91 -3.28 2.61
CA ARG A 79 -0.50 -3.69 2.43
C ARG A 79 -1.49 -2.76 3.12
N ILE A 80 -1.03 -2.07 4.15
CA ILE A 80 -1.89 -1.26 5.01
C ILE A 80 -1.85 0.19 4.51
N PHE A 81 -2.97 0.65 3.96
CA PHE A 81 -3.16 2.04 3.55
C PHE A 81 -4.50 2.53 4.08
N ASP A 82 -4.57 2.67 5.39
CA ASP A 82 -5.77 3.12 6.08
C ASP A 82 -6.00 4.61 5.83
N GLY A 83 -7.26 5.02 5.70
CA GLY A 83 -7.63 6.41 5.45
C GLY A 83 -7.58 6.84 3.98
N LEU A 84 -7.36 5.92 3.05
CA LEU A 84 -7.61 6.21 1.64
C LEU A 84 -9.10 6.46 1.43
N GLN A 85 -9.43 7.64 0.92
CA GLN A 85 -10.79 7.94 0.49
C GLN A 85 -11.21 6.87 -0.53
N ALA A 86 -12.41 6.31 -0.37
CA ALA A 86 -12.88 5.12 -1.11
C ALA A 86 -12.71 5.19 -2.64
N TYR A 87 -12.61 6.40 -3.20
CA TYR A 87 -12.35 6.62 -4.62
C TYR A 87 -10.91 6.27 -5.07
N LEU A 88 -9.93 6.23 -4.16
CA LEU A 88 -8.54 5.86 -4.43
C LEU A 88 -8.28 4.35 -4.32
N THR A 89 -9.19 3.62 -3.69
CA THR A 89 -9.10 2.16 -3.60
C THR A 89 -9.74 1.54 -4.84
N LYS A 90 -9.02 0.71 -5.59
CA LYS A 90 -9.65 -0.18 -6.56
C LYS A 90 -10.62 -1.07 -5.78
N ALA A 91 -11.92 -0.90 -6.04
CA ALA A 91 -12.92 -1.79 -5.48
C ALA A 91 -12.52 -3.23 -5.79
N LYS A 92 -12.45 -4.07 -4.75
CA LYS A 92 -12.38 -5.52 -4.97
C LYS A 92 -13.61 -5.84 -5.81
N LEU A 93 -13.41 -6.24 -7.08
CA LEU A 93 -14.51 -6.74 -7.88
C LEU A 93 -15.10 -7.90 -7.10
N CYS A 94 -16.25 -7.68 -6.47
CA CYS A 94 -17.06 -8.74 -5.92
C CYS A 94 -17.38 -9.67 -7.09
N PHE A 95 -17.01 -10.93 -6.94
CA PHE A 95 -17.37 -11.96 -7.89
C PHE A 95 -18.89 -12.00 -7.93
N ARG A 96 -19.48 -11.48 -9.00
CA ARG A 96 -20.92 -11.69 -9.26
C ARG A 96 -21.03 -13.17 -9.62
N PRO A 97 -21.70 -14.02 -8.82
CA PRO A 97 -22.01 -15.35 -9.29
C PRO A 97 -22.76 -15.20 -10.62
N ALA A 98 -22.41 -16.04 -11.60
CA ALA A 98 -23.04 -15.99 -12.91
C ALA A 98 -24.56 -16.09 -12.74
N ILE A 99 -25.27 -15.00 -13.04
CA ILE A 99 -26.73 -15.01 -13.17
C ILE A 99 -27.03 -15.98 -14.32
N GLN A 100 -27.66 -17.11 -14.00
CA GLN A 100 -28.34 -17.92 -15.00
C GLN A 100 -29.46 -17.07 -15.59
N ARG A 101 -29.34 -16.79 -16.88
CA ARG A 101 -30.36 -16.11 -17.68
C ARG A 101 -31.64 -16.94 -17.65
N GLN A 102 -32.67 -16.45 -16.97
CA GLN A 102 -34.05 -16.75 -17.34
C GLN A 102 -34.60 -15.52 -18.07
N SER A 103 -34.99 -15.74 -19.31
CA SER A 103 -35.58 -14.77 -20.23
C SER A 103 -36.96 -14.33 -19.75
N SER A 104 -37.19 -13.04 -19.60
CA SER A 104 -38.22 -12.23 -20.30
C SER A 104 -38.41 -10.87 -19.61
N GLU A 105 -38.29 -9.83 -20.44
CA GLU A 105 -39.10 -8.60 -20.48
C GLU A 105 -39.40 -7.89 -19.15
N ASP A 106 -38.71 -6.77 -18.88
CA ASP A 106 -39.32 -5.44 -19.01
C ASP A 106 -38.49 -4.29 -18.40
N ALA A 107 -38.54 -3.17 -19.13
CA ALA A 107 -38.47 -1.79 -18.69
C ALA A 107 -37.14 -1.16 -18.20
N ALA A 108 -36.76 -0.17 -19.02
CA ALA A 108 -36.25 1.15 -18.65
C ALA A 108 -34.77 1.28 -18.25
N GLN A 109 -33.98 1.47 -19.31
CA GLN A 109 -33.11 2.64 -19.48
C GLN A 109 -33.30 3.73 -18.40
N ASN A 110 -32.24 4.03 -17.65
CA ASN A 110 -31.86 5.44 -17.54
C ASN A 110 -30.35 5.59 -17.56
N CYS A 111 -29.91 6.33 -18.56
CA CYS A 111 -28.54 6.59 -18.90
C CYS A 111 -27.98 7.75 -18.05
N LEU A 112 -26.68 7.64 -17.75
CA LEU A 112 -25.66 8.70 -17.84
C LEU A 112 -26.10 10.15 -17.58
N SER A 113 -25.50 10.80 -16.60
CA SER A 113 -24.74 12.04 -16.82
C SER A 113 -24.27 12.64 -15.50
N GLY A 114 -23.08 13.20 -15.51
CA GLY A 114 -22.55 13.92 -14.36
C GLY A 114 -21.08 14.30 -14.52
N VAL A 115 -20.75 14.94 -15.64
CA VAL A 115 -19.51 15.72 -15.73
C VAL A 115 -19.58 16.79 -14.64
N SER A 116 -18.58 16.88 -13.76
CA SER A 116 -18.35 18.13 -13.02
C SER A 116 -16.88 18.35 -12.78
N LEU A 117 -16.45 19.52 -13.24
CA LEU A 117 -15.13 20.12 -13.17
C LEU A 117 -14.52 20.09 -11.76
N ALA A 118 -13.19 19.98 -11.73
CA ALA A 118 -12.34 20.32 -10.59
C ALA A 118 -12.60 21.77 -10.12
N PRO A 119 -12.31 22.13 -8.86
CA PRO A 119 -10.94 22.45 -8.50
C PRO A 119 -10.53 22.11 -7.04
N ASN A 120 -9.23 22.32 -6.79
CA ASN A 120 -8.57 22.46 -5.47
C ASN A 120 -8.15 21.20 -4.71
N LEU A 121 -7.08 20.60 -5.23
CA LEU A 121 -5.78 20.42 -4.55
C LEU A 121 -5.76 20.78 -3.05
N ARG A 122 -5.57 19.78 -2.18
CA ARG A 122 -4.67 19.87 -1.01
C ARG A 122 -3.95 18.54 -0.76
N PHE A 123 -2.63 18.69 -0.67
CA PHE A 123 -1.61 17.70 -0.37
C PHE A 123 -1.90 16.84 0.87
N ILE A 124 -1.57 15.55 0.81
CA ILE A 124 -1.05 14.81 1.98
C ILE A 124 0.10 13.91 1.52
N ALA A 125 1.31 14.49 1.50
CA ALA A 125 2.53 13.74 1.68
C ALA A 125 3.36 14.52 2.70
N CYS A 126 3.59 13.94 3.87
CA CYS A 126 4.39 14.55 4.93
C CYS A 126 5.80 14.82 4.41
N PHE A 127 6.10 16.10 4.16
CA PHE A 127 7.45 16.62 3.96
C PHE A 127 7.99 17.07 5.32
N LYS A 128 9.23 16.72 5.64
CA LYS A 128 9.89 17.20 6.85
C LYS A 128 10.62 18.50 6.52
N SER A 129 10.31 19.57 7.25
CA SER A 129 11.09 20.82 7.33
C SER A 129 12.49 20.58 7.92
#